data_AF-A0A957S9S8-F1
#
_entry.id   AF-A0A957S9S8-F1
#
_cell.length_a   1.000
_cell.length_b   1.000
_cell.length_c   1.000
_cell.angle_alpha   90.00
_cell.angle_beta   90.00
_cell.angle_gamma   90.00
#
_symmetry.space_group_name_H-M   'P 1'
#
loop_
_entity.id
_entity.type
_entity.pdbx_description
1 polymer ?
#
loop_
_entity_poly.entity_id
_entity_poly.type
_entity_poly.pdbx_seq_one_letter_code
_entity_poly.pdbx_strand_id
1 'polypeptide(L)'
;PALPVDLGEPDHVYLQQTEGDMVILVWMQPEEPEQVRMSLHLLGPGAFAWKMQPPEVVEVQMNGERAYWTQGPYYIKVGSGQSWGSVRLVAGHVLIWTEGELTYRLESDLSLADAIQVAASLE
;
A
#
# COMPACT_ATOMS: atom_id res chain seq x y z
N PRO A 1 3.06 -12.34 -15.76
CA PRO A 1 1.69 -12.85 -15.51
C PRO A 1 0.70 -11.70 -15.65
N ALA A 2 -0.30 -11.82 -16.53
CA ALA A 2 -1.37 -10.82 -16.62
C ALA A 2 -2.26 -10.95 -15.38
N LEU A 3 -2.47 -9.86 -14.66
CA LEU A 3 -3.45 -9.83 -13.56
C LEU A 3 -4.84 -10.19 -14.11
N PRO A 4 -5.64 -10.98 -13.40
CA PRO A 4 -7.07 -10.98 -13.68
C PRO A 4 -7.60 -9.57 -13.38
N VAL A 5 -8.38 -9.01 -14.32
CA VAL A 5 -9.07 -7.72 -14.20
C VAL A 5 -10.06 -7.71 -13.01
N ASP A 6 -10.30 -8.87 -12.40
CA ASP A 6 -11.04 -9.04 -11.16
C ASP A 6 -10.05 -9.50 -10.06
N LEU A 7 -9.67 -8.57 -9.19
CA LEU A 7 -8.77 -8.82 -8.05
C LEU A 7 -9.39 -9.82 -7.06
N GLY A 8 -10.72 -9.97 -7.08
CA GLY A 8 -11.50 -10.68 -6.07
C GLY A 8 -11.50 -9.98 -4.71
N GLU A 9 -12.29 -10.53 -3.78
CA GLU A 9 -12.26 -10.10 -2.39
C GLU A 9 -10.90 -10.40 -1.74
N PRO A 10 -10.43 -9.57 -0.80
CA PRO A 10 -9.21 -9.86 -0.05
C PRO A 10 -9.37 -11.10 0.82
N ASP A 11 -8.33 -11.92 0.90
CA ASP A 11 -8.28 -13.11 1.77
C ASP A 11 -8.30 -12.71 3.26
N HIS A 12 -7.69 -11.57 3.59
CA HIS A 12 -7.68 -11.03 4.96
C HIS A 12 -7.94 -9.53 5.00
N VAL A 13 -8.64 -9.11 6.05
CA VAL A 13 -8.90 -7.71 6.38
C VAL A 13 -8.46 -7.48 7.82
N TYR A 14 -7.56 -6.52 8.02
CA TYR A 14 -7.11 -6.12 9.35
C TYR A 14 -7.47 -4.66 9.61
N LEU A 15 -7.92 -4.39 10.84
CA LEU A 15 -8.08 -3.04 11.35
C LEU A 15 -7.01 -2.79 12.42
N GLN A 16 -6.21 -1.76 12.22
CA GLN A 16 -5.24 -1.27 13.19
C GLN A 16 -5.69 0.10 13.68
N GLN A 17 -5.77 0.29 14.99
CA GLN A 17 -6.23 1.55 15.62
C GLN A 17 -5.23 2.15 16.62
N THR A 18 -4.19 1.39 16.98
CA THR A 18 -3.23 1.79 18.02
C THR A 18 -2.31 2.93 17.59
N GLU A 19 -2.15 3.14 16.28
CA GLU A 19 -1.13 4.00 15.68
C GLU A 19 -1.75 4.94 14.62
N GLY A 20 -3.06 5.18 14.74
CA GLY A 20 -3.92 5.73 13.70
C GLY A 20 -4.91 4.69 13.18
N ASP A 21 -6.05 5.13 12.65
CA ASP A 21 -6.98 4.23 11.97
C ASP A 21 -6.38 3.81 10.62
N MET A 22 -6.14 2.52 10.47
CA MET A 22 -5.63 1.93 9.23
C MET A 22 -6.34 0.62 8.94
N VAL A 23 -6.84 0.49 7.71
CA VAL A 23 -7.37 -0.76 7.18
C VAL A 23 -6.31 -1.39 6.27
N ILE A 24 -6.06 -2.69 6.44
CA ILE A 24 -5.15 -3.46 5.60
C ILE A 24 -5.94 -4.58 4.94
N LEU A 25 -6.01 -4.55 3.61
CA LEU A 25 -6.57 -5.63 2.80
C LEU A 25 -5.39 -6.44 2.25
N VAL A 26 -5.47 -7.77 2.33
CA VAL A 26 -4.38 -8.66 1.92
C VAL A 26 -4.92 -9.72 0.98
N TRP A 27 -4.22 -9.90 -0.15
CA TRP A 27 -4.41 -11.01 -1.08
C TRP A 27 -3.20 -11.93 -1.01
N MET A 28 -3.43 -13.21 -0.79
CA MET A 28 -2.40 -14.24 -0.70
C MET A 28 -2.10 -14.84 -2.07
N GLN A 29 -0.95 -15.48 -2.21
CA GLN A 29 -0.66 -16.24 -3.42
C GLN A 29 -1.51 -17.51 -3.44
N PRO A 30 -2.30 -17.79 -4.51
CA PRO A 30 -3.17 -18.97 -4.55
C PRO A 30 -2.42 -20.30 -4.44
N GLU A 31 -1.19 -20.34 -4.97
CA GLU A 31 -0.33 -21.53 -5.00
C GLU A 31 0.54 -21.65 -3.74
N GLU A 32 0.74 -20.54 -3.02
CA GLU A 32 1.57 -20.45 -1.81
C GLU A 32 0.84 -19.59 -0.75
N PRO A 33 -0.17 -20.15 -0.05
CA PRO A 33 -1.10 -19.37 0.78
C PRO A 33 -0.46 -18.72 2.02
N GLU A 34 0.81 -19.00 2.31
CA GLU A 34 1.58 -18.32 3.36
C GLU A 34 2.31 -17.07 2.84
N GLN A 35 2.37 -16.86 1.53
CA GLN A 35 3.01 -15.72 0.90
C GLN A 35 1.96 -14.66 0.51
N VAL A 36 2.19 -13.43 0.96
CA VAL A 36 1.39 -12.27 0.54
C VAL A 36 1.72 -11.94 -0.91
N ARG A 37 0.69 -11.92 -1.77
CA ARG A 37 0.81 -11.48 -3.17
C ARG A 37 0.81 -9.96 -3.26
N MET A 38 -0.12 -9.33 -2.53
CA MET A 38 -0.22 -7.87 -2.42
C MET A 38 -1.01 -7.47 -1.18
N SER A 39 -0.82 -6.24 -0.73
CA SER A 39 -1.63 -5.64 0.32
C SER A 39 -1.96 -4.18 0.02
N LEU A 40 -3.17 -3.76 0.35
CA LEU A 40 -3.62 -2.38 0.27
C LEU A 40 -3.78 -1.81 1.68
N HIS A 41 -3.06 -0.73 1.98
CA HIS A 41 -3.09 -0.07 3.28
C HIS A 41 -3.79 1.28 3.11
N LEU A 42 -4.91 1.47 3.81
CA LEU A 42 -5.70 2.70 3.81
C LEU A 42 -5.42 3.41 5.13
N LEU A 43 -4.63 4.48 5.07
CA LEU A 43 -4.33 5.30 6.24
C LEU A 43 -5.42 6.37 6.37
N GLY A 44 -6.08 6.37 7.51
CA GLY A 44 -7.12 7.34 7.86
C GLY A 44 -6.58 8.76 8.10
N PRO A 45 -7.48 9.73 8.30
CA PRO A 45 -7.11 11.12 8.54
C PRO A 45 -6.11 11.25 9.71
N GLY A 46 -5.01 11.97 9.46
CA GLY A 46 -3.96 12.21 10.45
C GLY A 46 -3.02 11.02 10.71
N ALA A 47 -3.25 9.85 10.10
CA ALA A 47 -2.28 8.76 10.06
C ALA A 47 -1.22 9.02 8.97
N PHE A 48 0.01 8.57 9.23
CA PHE A 48 1.13 8.77 8.31
C PHE A 48 2.13 7.61 8.38
N ALA A 49 2.91 7.46 7.30
CA ALA A 49 4.00 6.49 7.20
C ALA A 49 5.34 7.21 6.98
N TRP A 50 6.18 7.24 8.01
CA TRP A 50 7.50 7.86 7.96
C TRP A 50 8.52 6.88 7.37
N LYS A 51 9.17 7.25 6.25
CA LYS A 51 10.19 6.43 5.60
C LYS A 51 11.54 6.63 6.28
N MET A 52 12.14 5.57 6.81
CA MET A 52 13.47 5.56 7.42
C MET A 52 14.50 5.16 6.36
N GLN A 53 15.51 6.01 6.11
CA GLN A 53 16.37 5.97 4.91
C GLN A 53 15.49 6.05 3.65
N PRO A 54 15.11 7.26 3.19
CA PRO A 54 14.07 7.39 2.19
C PRO A 54 14.51 6.67 0.89
N PRO A 55 13.70 5.74 0.37
CA PRO A 55 13.92 5.17 -0.95
C PRO A 55 13.77 6.27 -2.01
N GLU A 56 14.19 5.98 -3.24
CA GLU A 56 13.80 6.82 -4.36
C GLU A 56 12.27 6.83 -4.46
N VAL A 57 11.70 8.04 -4.49
CA VAL A 57 10.26 8.27 -4.67
C VAL A 57 10.08 9.03 -5.97
N VAL A 58 9.40 8.40 -6.92
CA VAL A 58 9.11 8.96 -8.24
C VAL A 58 7.67 9.42 -8.26
N GLU A 59 7.42 10.65 -8.67
CA GLU A 59 6.06 11.12 -8.94
C GLU A 59 5.55 10.48 -10.24
N VAL A 60 4.34 9.93 -10.18
CA VAL A 60 3.67 9.26 -11.30
C VAL A 60 2.23 9.78 -11.41
N GLN A 61 1.59 9.54 -12.56
CA GLN A 61 0.19 9.91 -12.77
C GLN A 61 -0.68 8.65 -12.77
N MET A 62 -1.80 8.72 -12.06
CA MET A 62 -2.83 7.68 -12.00
C MET A 62 -4.18 8.34 -12.28
N ASN A 63 -4.84 7.98 -13.38
CA ASN A 63 -6.11 8.60 -13.82
C ASN A 63 -6.06 10.14 -13.94
N GLY A 64 -4.87 10.72 -14.19
CA GLY A 64 -4.66 12.17 -14.26
C GLY A 64 -4.44 12.85 -12.91
N GLU A 65 -4.51 12.09 -11.82
CA GLU A 65 -4.17 12.52 -10.47
C GLU A 65 -2.75 12.10 -10.09
N ARG A 66 -2.17 12.87 -9.16
CA ARG A 66 -0.80 12.66 -8.70
C ARG A 66 -0.73 11.46 -7.77
N ALA A 67 0.18 10.54 -8.07
CA ALA A 67 0.56 9.43 -7.22
C ALA A 67 2.09 9.36 -7.07
N TYR A 68 2.56 8.45 -6.23
CA TYR A 68 3.98 8.24 -5.97
C TYR A 68 4.33 6.76 -6.08
N TRP A 69 5.46 6.48 -6.70
CA TRP A 69 6.01 5.15 -6.82
C TRP A 69 7.33 5.05 -6.07
N THR A 70 7.54 3.93 -5.38
CA THR A 70 8.79 3.67 -4.69
C THR A 70 9.06 2.17 -4.57
N GLN A 71 10.31 1.79 -4.31
CA GLN A 71 10.74 0.40 -4.27
C GLN A 71 11.58 0.12 -3.00
N GLY A 72 11.30 -1.03 -2.39
CA GLY A 72 12.05 -1.59 -1.27
C GLY A 72 13.47 -2.08 -1.62
N PRO A 73 14.25 -2.49 -0.61
CA PRO A 73 13.87 -2.54 0.80
C PRO A 73 14.05 -1.18 1.50
N TYR A 74 13.06 -0.75 2.28
CA TYR A 74 13.20 0.35 3.24
C TYR A 74 12.30 0.10 4.46
N TYR A 75 12.62 0.74 5.58
CA TYR A 75 11.78 0.67 6.76
C TYR A 75 10.78 1.83 6.79
N ILE A 76 9.58 1.57 7.28
CA ILE A 76 8.64 2.62 7.65
C ILE A 76 8.30 2.55 9.12
N LYS A 77 7.98 3.71 9.68
CA LYS A 77 7.32 3.84 10.98
C LYS A 77 5.95 4.46 10.76
N VAL A 78 4.89 3.74 11.11
CA VAL A 78 3.51 4.25 11.02
C VAL A 78 3.19 5.04 12.29
N GLY A 79 2.34 6.05 12.20
CA GLY A 79 1.92 6.84 13.36
C GLY A 79 0.72 7.72 13.06
N SER A 80 0.17 8.34 14.10
CA SER A 80 -0.93 9.28 14.01
C SER A 80 -0.82 10.36 15.08
N GLY A 81 -0.93 11.62 14.68
CA GLY A 81 -0.69 12.76 15.56
C GLY A 81 0.67 12.69 16.24
N GLN A 82 0.69 12.59 17.57
CA GLN A 82 1.91 12.43 18.38
C GLN A 82 2.23 10.96 18.70
N SER A 83 1.32 10.04 18.37
CA SER A 83 1.53 8.60 18.59
C SER A 83 2.40 8.04 17.48
N TRP A 84 3.46 7.35 17.89
CA TRP A 84 4.35 6.67 16.97
C TRP A 84 4.19 5.18 17.16
N GLY A 85 4.05 4.52 16.02
CA GLY A 85 3.85 3.11 15.93
C GLY A 85 5.09 2.28 15.69
N SER A 86 4.83 1.04 15.32
CA SER A 86 5.81 0.01 15.08
C SER A 86 6.59 0.28 13.79
N VAL A 87 7.85 -0.16 13.78
CA VAL A 87 8.69 -0.14 12.57
C VAL A 87 8.44 -1.43 11.80
N ARG A 88 8.19 -1.32 10.49
CA ARG A 88 8.06 -2.47 9.60
C ARG A 88 8.90 -2.32 8.33
N LEU A 89 9.31 -3.45 7.77
CA LEU A 89 10.01 -3.53 6.49
C LEU A 89 8.99 -3.43 5.35
N VAL A 90 9.33 -2.65 4.32
CA VAL A 90 8.70 -2.66 3.00
C VAL A 90 9.72 -3.25 2.03
N ALA A 91 9.43 -4.43 1.47
CA ALA A 91 10.37 -5.16 0.62
C ALA A 91 10.12 -4.96 -0.89
N GLY A 92 8.85 -4.86 -1.29
CA GLY A 92 8.44 -4.79 -2.69
C GLY A 92 8.28 -3.36 -3.23
N HIS A 93 7.52 -3.26 -4.31
CA HIS A 93 7.09 -2.00 -4.88
C HIS A 93 5.89 -1.43 -4.12
N VAL A 94 5.81 -0.09 -4.09
CA VAL A 94 4.71 0.62 -3.47
C VAL A 94 4.19 1.73 -4.38
N LEU A 95 2.92 1.63 -4.77
CA LEU A 95 2.15 2.74 -5.31
C LEU A 95 1.42 3.44 -4.16
N ILE A 96 1.54 4.76 -4.08
CA ILE A 96 0.95 5.60 -3.04
C ILE A 96 0.13 6.69 -3.69
N TRP A 97 -1.14 6.81 -3.33
CA TRP A 97 -2.02 7.88 -3.81
C TRP A 97 -2.96 8.33 -2.70
N THR A 98 -3.68 9.41 -2.93
CA THR A 98 -4.64 9.96 -1.98
C THR A 98 -5.98 10.11 -2.66
N GLU A 99 -7.05 9.73 -1.98
CA GLU A 99 -8.43 9.98 -2.41
C GLU A 99 -9.19 10.48 -1.18
N GLY A 100 -9.78 11.67 -1.28
CA GLY A 100 -10.35 12.37 -0.13
C GLY A 100 -9.30 12.59 0.98
N GLU A 101 -9.61 12.13 2.20
CA GLU A 101 -8.72 12.23 3.36
C GLU A 101 -7.88 10.97 3.60
N LEU A 102 -8.02 9.95 2.74
CA LEU A 102 -7.32 8.68 2.87
C LEU A 102 -6.04 8.67 2.05
N THR A 103 -4.98 8.10 2.63
CA THR A 103 -3.77 7.75 1.88
C THR A 103 -3.75 6.25 1.63
N TYR A 104 -3.73 5.87 0.37
CA TYR A 104 -3.66 4.48 -0.07
C TYR A 104 -2.21 4.10 -0.34
N ARG A 105 -1.85 2.86 0.00
CA ARG A 105 -0.55 2.26 -0.31
C ARG A 105 -0.77 0.84 -0.79
N LEU A 106 -0.53 0.59 -2.08
CA LEU A 106 -0.52 -0.76 -2.64
C LEU A 106 0.90 -1.30 -2.59
N GLU A 107 1.16 -2.27 -1.72
CA GLU A 107 2.46 -2.94 -1.58
C GLU A 107 2.41 -4.32 -2.25
N SER A 108 3.27 -4.54 -3.24
CA SER A 108 3.29 -5.75 -4.08
C SER A 108 4.61 -5.92 -4.83
N ASP A 109 4.76 -6.99 -5.62
CA ASP A 109 5.85 -7.14 -6.59
C ASP A 109 5.44 -6.76 -8.03
N LEU A 110 4.29 -6.11 -8.20
CA LEU A 110 3.75 -5.71 -9.51
C LEU A 110 4.61 -4.64 -10.18
N SER A 111 4.60 -4.60 -11.51
CA SER A 111 5.15 -3.46 -12.24
C SER A 111 4.32 -2.20 -11.95
N LEU A 112 4.88 -1.00 -12.20
CA LEU A 112 4.12 0.26 -12.05
C LEU A 112 2.82 0.25 -12.87
N ALA A 113 2.87 -0.25 -14.12
CA ALA A 113 1.70 -0.29 -14.99
C ALA A 113 0.60 -1.22 -14.42
N ASP A 114 1.00 -2.39 -13.93
CA ASP A 114 0.11 -3.36 -13.31
C ASP A 114 -0.47 -2.84 -11.99
N ALA A 115 0.35 -2.17 -11.16
CA ALA A 115 -0.10 -1.55 -9.92
C ALA A 115 -1.11 -0.43 -10.16
N ILE A 116 -0.92 0.38 -11.21
CA ILE A 116 -1.89 1.40 -11.63
C ILE A 116 -3.21 0.76 -12.07
N GLN A 117 -3.17 -0.36 -12.81
CA GLN A 117 -4.39 -1.07 -13.21
C GLN A 117 -5.16 -1.61 -12.01
N VAL A 118 -4.45 -2.18 -11.02
CA VAL A 118 -5.07 -2.63 -9.76
C VAL A 118 -5.66 -1.46 -8.99
N ALA A 119 -4.94 -0.35 -8.87
CA ALA A 119 -5.45 0.82 -8.16
C ALA A 119 -6.72 1.37 -8.85
N ALA A 120 -6.74 1.41 -10.18
CA ALA A 120 -7.91 1.84 -10.95
C ALA A 120 -9.11 0.88 -10.87
N SER A 121 -8.94 -0.38 -10.46
CA SER A 121 -10.05 -1.33 -10.28
C SER A 121 -10.68 -1.28 -8.89
N LEU A 122 -10.14 -0.46 -7.97
CA LEU A 122 -10.65 -0.30 -6.61
C LEU A 122 -11.65 0.87 -6.48
N GLU A 123 -11.74 1.72 -7.50
CA GLU A 123 -12.75 2.77 -7.68
C GLU A 123 -14.08 2.17 -8.18
#